data_AF-A0A1T5EZT6-F1
#
_entry.id   AF-A0A1T5EZT6-F1
#
_cell.length_a   1.000
_cell.length_b   1.000
_cell.length_c   1.000
_cell.angle_alpha   90.00
_cell.angle_beta   90.00
_cell.angle_gamma   90.00
#
_symmetry.space_group_name_H-M   'P 1'
#
loop_
_entity.id
_entity.type
_entity.pdbx_description
1 polymer ?
#
loop_
_entity_poly.entity_id
_entity_poly.type
_entity_poly.pdbx_seq_one_letter_code
_entity_poly.pdbx_strand_id
1 'polypeptide(L)' 'MDIQQVFTYVFGALIVLVPLFALYRCLVNPQVGKVDKLLWGIGILIIPVFGGLVYLFMNEVPKERL' A
#
# COMPACT_ATOMS: atom_id res chain seq x y z
N MET A 1 -5.36 -23.11 -8.55
CA MET A 1 -5.17 -21.78 -7.94
C MET A 1 -6.41 -21.51 -7.14
N ASP A 2 -6.31 -21.49 -5.82
CA ASP A 2 -7.48 -21.31 -4.96
C ASP A 2 -8.09 -19.92 -5.17
N ILE A 3 -9.41 -19.81 -5.10
CA ILE A 3 -10.13 -18.52 -5.18
C ILE A 3 -9.53 -17.51 -4.19
N GLN A 4 -9.14 -17.98 -3.00
CA GLN A 4 -8.48 -17.17 -1.98
C GLN A 4 -7.15 -16.57 -2.46
N GLN A 5 -6.31 -17.34 -3.18
CA GLN A 5 -5.07 -16.82 -3.75
C GLN A 5 -5.34 -15.77 -4.82
N VAL A 6 -6.34 -15.98 -5.67
CA VAL A 6 -6.73 -14.99 -6.70
C VAL A 6 -7.13 -13.68 -6.04
N PHE A 7 -7.96 -13.73 -4.99
CA PHE A 7 -8.32 -12.54 -4.20
C PHE A 7 -7.10 -11.86 -3.58
N THR A 8 -6.16 -12.62 -3.00
CA THR A 8 -4.93 -12.05 -2.42
C THR A 8 -4.10 -11.32 -3.45
N TYR A 9 -3.90 -11.89 -4.65
CA TYR A 9 -3.11 -11.25 -5.69
C TYR A 9 -3.79 -10.01 -6.28
N VAL A 10 -5.11 -10.07 -6.52
CA VAL A 10 -5.87 -8.90 -7.02
C VAL A 10 -5.86 -7.77 -6.01
N PHE A 11 -6.10 -8.09 -4.73
CA PHE A 11 -6.06 -7.10 -3.66
C PHE A 11 -4.66 -6.51 -3.47
N GLY A 12 -3.62 -7.34 -3.50
CA GLY A 12 -2.22 -6.90 -3.46
C GLY A 12 -1.87 -5.98 -4.63
N ALA A 13 -2.29 -6.31 -5.85
CA ALA A 13 -2.08 -5.48 -7.03
C ALA A 13 -2.78 -4.11 -6.89
N LEU A 14 -4.01 -4.07 -6.39
CA LEU A 14 -4.74 -2.82 -6.16
C LEU A 14 -4.07 -1.95 -5.08
N ILE A 15 -3.63 -2.55 -3.98
CA ILE A 15 -2.92 -1.84 -2.90
C ILE A 15 -1.60 -1.25 -3.38
N VAL A 16 -0.98 -1.79 -4.42
CA VAL A 16 0.26 -1.22 -4.99
C VAL A 16 -0.05 -0.18 -6.07
N LEU A 17 -0.97 -0.50 -6.99
CA LEU A 17 -1.28 0.34 -8.15
C LEU A 17 -2.00 1.64 -7.78
N VAL A 18 -2.92 1.61 -6.82
CA VAL A 18 -3.69 2.80 -6.42
C VAL A 18 -2.78 3.87 -5.77
N PRO A 19 -1.92 3.54 -4.80
CA PRO A 19 -0.92 4.48 -4.27
C PRO A 19 0.04 4.99 -5.34
N LEU A 20 0.55 4.13 -6.21
CA LEU A 20 1.45 4.55 -7.29
C LEU A 20 0.78 5.53 -8.24
N PHE A 21 -0.47 5.29 -8.61
CA PHE A 21 -1.24 6.19 -9.44
C PHE A 21 -1.50 7.54 -8.76
N ALA A 22 -1.86 7.52 -7.47
CA ALA A 22 -2.01 8.74 -6.69
C ALA A 22 -0.69 9.54 -6.61
N LEU A 23 0.44 8.85 -6.46
CA LEU A 23 1.77 9.46 -6.37
C LEU A 23 2.16 10.09 -7.71
N TYR A 24 1.93 9.39 -8.82
CA TYR A 24 2.12 9.94 -10.16
C TYR A 24 1.29 11.20 -10.37
N ARG A 25 -0.02 11.15 -10.09
CA ARG A 25 -0.93 12.30 -10.24
C ARG A 25 -0.48 13.49 -9.39
N CYS A 26 0.00 13.23 -8.18
CA CYS A 26 0.57 14.26 -7.31
C CYS A 26 1.83 14.90 -7.90
N LEU A 27 2.77 14.10 -8.41
CA LEU A 27 4.02 14.57 -9.00
C LEU A 27 3.79 15.41 -10.27
N VAL A 28 2.91 14.95 -11.17
CA VAL A 28 2.64 15.66 -12.43
C VAL A 28 1.71 16.85 -12.27
N ASN A 29 1.05 17.03 -11.13
CA ASN A 29 0.15 18.17 -10.93
C ASN A 29 0.95 19.48 -10.76
N PRO A 30 0.87 20.44 -11.70
CA PRO A 30 1.60 21.71 -11.60
C PRO A 30 0.98 22.66 -10.56
N GLN A 31 -0.26 22.42 -10.12
CA GLN A 31 -0.98 23.28 -9.17
C GLN A 31 -0.64 22.99 -7.70
N VAL A 32 0.06 21.89 -7.41
CA VAL A 32 0.40 21.47 -6.05
C VAL A 32 1.82 21.95 -5.73
N GLY A 33 1.97 22.65 -4.60
CA GLY A 33 3.27 23.14 -4.14
C GLY A 33 4.25 22.00 -3.82
N LYS A 34 5.56 22.28 -3.82
CA LYS A 34 6.59 21.26 -3.53
C LYS A 34 6.41 20.60 -2.16
N VAL A 35 6.01 21.38 -1.15
CA VAL A 35 5.77 20.89 0.22
C VAL A 35 4.52 20.01 0.27
N ASP A 36 3.45 20.43 -0.40
CA ASP A 36 2.22 19.64 -0.48
C ASP A 36 2.45 18.32 -1.21
N LYS A 37 3.25 18.31 -2.29
CA LYS A 37 3.65 17.07 -2.98
C LYS A 37 4.38 16.10 -2.06
N LEU A 38 5.25 16.63 -1.20
CA LEU A 38 5.99 15.82 -0.20
C LEU A 38 5.03 15.22 0.83
N LEU A 39 4.10 16.02 1.38
CA LEU A 39 3.10 15.56 2.35
C LEU A 39 2.18 14.49 1.74
N TRP A 40 1.72 14.69 0.50
CA TRP A 40 0.95 13.69 -0.22
C TRP A 40 1.75 12.42 -0.48
N GLY A 41 3.02 12.53 -0.86
CA GLY A 41 3.91 11.37 -1.04
C GLY A 41 4.06 10.55 0.25
N ILE A 42 4.25 11.21 1.39
CA ILE A 42 4.32 10.54 2.71
C ILE A 42 3.00 9.86 3.04
N GLY A 43 1.87 10.54 2.86
CA GLY A 43 0.53 9.97 3.12
C GLY A 43 0.23 8.73 2.26
N ILE A 44 0.65 8.74 1.00
CA ILE A 44 0.47 7.63 0.06
C ILE A 44 1.33 6.42 0.45
N LEU A 45 2.55 6.65 0.96
CA LEU A 45 3.45 5.57 1.40
C LEU A 45 3.02 4.91 2.71
N ILE A 46 2.27 5.60 3.57
CA ILE A 46 1.79 5.05 4.84
C ILE A 46 0.92 3.80 4.62
N ILE A 47 0.09 3.77 3.57
CA ILE A 47 -0.86 2.67 3.29
C ILE A 47 -0.15 1.32 3.06
N PRO A 48 0.78 1.19 2.09
CA PRO A 48 1.50 -0.06 1.88
C PRO A 48 2.43 -0.41 3.06
N VAL A 49 3.01 0.58 3.75
CA VAL A 49 3.84 0.33 4.93
C VAL A 49 3.01 -0.25 6.08
N PHE A 50 1.84 0.32 6.39
CA PHE A 50 0.93 -0.22 7.39
C PHE A 50 0.40 -1.60 6.99
N GLY A 51 0.00 -1.80 5.73
CA GLY A 51 -0.44 -3.10 5.24
C GLY A 51 0.65 -4.18 5.38
N GLY A 52 1.90 -3.84 5.04
CA GLY A 52 3.06 -4.72 5.20
C GLY A 52 3.38 -5.02 6.66
N LEU A 53 3.31 -4.02 7.55
CA LEU A 53 3.50 -4.20 8.99
C LEU A 53 2.42 -5.10 9.58
N VAL A 54 1.14 -4.87 9.27
CA VAL A 54 0.04 -5.73 9.74
C VAL A 54 0.22 -7.16 9.25
N TYR A 55 0.59 -7.35 7.98
CA TYR A 55 0.89 -8.67 7.44
C TYR A 55 2.04 -9.36 8.19
N LEU A 56 3.15 -8.64 8.43
CA LEU A 56 4.28 -9.14 9.20
C LEU A 56 3.85 -9.51 10.63
N PHE A 57 3.15 -8.64 11.34
CA PHE A 57 2.65 -8.94 12.70
C PHE A 57 1.72 -10.14 12.73
N MET A 58 0.84 -10.31 11.73
CA MET A 58 -0.06 -11.47 11.67
C MET A 58 0.68 -12.77 11.34
N ASN A 59 1.77 -12.72 10.58
CA ASN A 59 2.58 -13.89 10.22
C ASN A 59 3.72 -14.19 11.21
N GLU A 60 4.16 -13.22 12.01
CA GLU A 60 5.14 -13.39 13.08
C GLU A 60 4.52 -13.96 14.36
N VAL A 61 3.18 -14.08 14.46
CA VAL A 61 2.58 -14.94 15.48
C VAL A 61 2.78 -16.39 15.03
N PRO A 62 3.68 -17.17 15.67
CA PRO A 62 3.88 -18.56 15.28
C PRO A 62 2.57 -19.31 15.41
N LYS A 63 2.16 -19.96 14.33
CA LYS A 63 1.02 -20.91 14.25
C LYS A 63 1.19 -22.16 15.15
N GLU A 64 2.15 -22.18 16.07
CA GLU A 64 2.47 -23.33 16.94
C GLU A 64 1.80 -23.30 18.32
N ARG A 65 0.81 -22.44 18.56
CA ARG A 65 -0.06 -22.54 19.75
C ARG A 65 -1.53 -22.33 19.40
N LEU A 66 -2.13 -23.32 18.74
CA LEU A 66 -3.57 -23.60 18.78
C LEU A 66 -3.77 -25.11 18.71
#